data_AF-A0A521I6N7-F1
#
_entry.id   AF-A0A521I6N7-F1
#
_cell.length_a   1.000
_cell.length_b   1.000
_cell.length_c   1.000
_cell.angle_alpha   90.00
_cell.angle_beta   90.00
_cell.angle_gamma   90.00
#
_symmetry.space_group_name_H-M   'P 1'
#
loop_
_entity.id
_entity.type
_entity.pdbx_description
1 polymer ?
#
loop_
_entity_poly.entity_id
_entity_poly.type
_entity_poly.pdbx_seq_one_letter_code
_entity_poly.pdbx_strand_id
1 'polypeptide(L)'
;MDVTIHYNGKLENRARLAELLDAARLYCAEQRWACREVDERIVGQVERVMRANVGVMENDAARAGMDLELEPIDDSLQGLLITPHKKSEPIWLTFNRAGEFAYYMPLDDRGTFWEIKALFTRPQSAGIDTHIAVCDFLRFIRDEYMPGLNVYDEANYFESGDANNLGRTLDFSDTGVESDENDSQTEFVRTLMDSTQSEQVTQDAPRRKKIPHQTPKPKRSPKASARKN
;
A
#
# COMPACT_ATOMS: atom_id res chain seq x y z
N MET A 1 -2.98 6.17 24.51
CA MET A 1 -2.39 6.05 23.16
C MET A 1 -3.46 5.52 22.24
N ASP A 2 -3.65 6.15 21.07
CA ASP A 2 -4.58 5.65 20.06
C ASP A 2 -4.07 4.32 19.49
N VAL A 3 -4.95 3.32 19.36
CA VAL A 3 -4.62 2.06 18.69
C VAL A 3 -4.85 2.21 17.20
N THR A 4 -3.83 2.00 16.39
CA THR A 4 -3.93 2.09 14.92
C THR A 4 -3.83 0.71 14.26
N ILE A 5 -4.44 0.60 13.09
CA ILE A 5 -4.22 -0.52 12.17
C ILE A 5 -3.53 0.04 10.93
N HIS A 6 -2.27 -0.36 10.73
CA HIS A 6 -1.46 -0.03 9.56
C HIS A 6 -1.55 -1.15 8.53
N TYR A 7 -1.60 -0.81 7.25
CA TYR A 7 -1.63 -1.79 6.17
C TYR A 7 -0.92 -1.27 4.92
N ASN A 8 -0.24 -2.16 4.23
CA ASN A 8 0.38 -1.90 2.94
C ASN A 8 0.39 -3.18 2.09
N GLY A 9 0.65 -3.02 0.80
CA GLY A 9 0.64 -4.16 -0.12
C GLY A 9 0.46 -3.76 -1.57
N LYS A 10 0.53 -4.77 -2.42
CA LYS A 10 0.38 -4.66 -3.87
C LYS A 10 -0.42 -5.83 -4.41
N LEU A 11 -1.36 -5.54 -5.31
CA LEU A 11 -2.07 -6.56 -6.06
C LEU A 11 -1.09 -7.33 -6.96
N GLU A 12 -1.06 -8.65 -6.83
CA GLU A 12 -0.29 -9.51 -7.72
C GLU A 12 -0.80 -9.41 -9.17
N ASN A 13 -2.11 -9.24 -9.33
CA ASN A 13 -2.75 -9.07 -10.62
C ASN A 13 -3.70 -7.87 -10.59
N ARG A 14 -3.26 -6.75 -11.17
CA ARG A 14 -4.04 -5.50 -11.27
C ARG A 14 -5.38 -5.67 -11.99
N ALA A 15 -5.53 -6.67 -12.86
CA ALA A 15 -6.79 -6.95 -13.54
C ALA A 15 -7.90 -7.41 -12.58
N ARG A 16 -7.54 -7.92 -11.39
CA ARG A 16 -8.49 -8.28 -10.34
C ARG A 16 -8.99 -7.09 -9.51
N LEU A 17 -8.51 -5.86 -9.76
CA LEU A 17 -8.95 -4.72 -8.95
C LEU A 17 -10.48 -4.54 -9.01
N ALA A 18 -11.09 -4.63 -10.19
CA ALA A 18 -12.54 -4.46 -10.32
C ALA A 18 -13.31 -5.51 -9.49
N GLU A 19 -12.88 -6.76 -9.55
CA GLU A 19 -13.43 -7.88 -8.76
C GLU A 19 -13.29 -7.63 -7.25
N LEU A 20 -12.11 -7.18 -6.80
CA LEU A 20 -11.85 -6.81 -5.40
C LEU A 20 -12.79 -5.69 -4.95
N LEU A 21 -12.91 -4.61 -5.74
CA LEU A 21 -13.76 -3.47 -5.38
C LEU A 21 -15.24 -3.85 -5.33
N ASP A 22 -15.71 -4.71 -6.25
CA ASP A 22 -17.08 -5.24 -6.21
C ASP A 22 -17.33 -6.07 -4.95
N ALA A 23 -16.40 -6.95 -4.58
CA ALA A 23 -16.48 -7.73 -3.36
C ALA A 23 -16.43 -6.86 -2.10
N ALA A 24 -15.56 -5.85 -2.07
CA ALA A 24 -15.49 -4.89 -0.98
C ALA A 24 -16.78 -4.07 -0.85
N ARG A 25 -17.41 -3.66 -1.95
CA ARG A 25 -18.74 -3.00 -1.93
C ARG A 25 -19.81 -3.92 -1.35
N LEU A 26 -19.81 -5.20 -1.72
CA LEU A 26 -20.75 -6.17 -1.17
C LEU A 26 -20.56 -6.34 0.33
N TYR A 27 -19.31 -6.51 0.77
CA TYR A 27 -18.95 -6.57 2.19
C TYR A 27 -19.42 -5.32 2.95
N CYS A 28 -19.14 -4.11 2.40
CA CYS A 28 -19.65 -2.85 2.95
C CYS A 28 -21.18 -2.89 3.12
N ALA A 29 -21.91 -3.34 2.10
CA ALA A 29 -23.37 -3.35 2.11
C ALA A 29 -23.93 -4.31 3.18
N GLU A 30 -23.33 -5.49 3.33
CA GLU A 30 -23.69 -6.47 4.36
C GLU A 30 -23.45 -5.91 5.77
N GLN A 31 -22.33 -5.22 6.00
CA GLN A 31 -22.00 -4.57 7.27
C GLN A 31 -22.68 -3.21 7.47
N ARG A 32 -23.43 -2.72 6.47
CA ARG A 32 -24.06 -1.38 6.44
C ARG A 32 -23.06 -0.23 6.60
N TRP A 33 -21.86 -0.39 6.06
CA TRP A 33 -20.84 0.64 6.03
C TRP A 33 -21.05 1.61 4.88
N ALA A 34 -20.74 2.88 5.10
CA ALA A 34 -20.77 3.87 4.03
C ALA A 34 -19.50 3.72 3.18
N CYS A 35 -19.67 3.63 1.85
CA CYS A 35 -18.55 3.46 0.93
C CYS A 35 -18.68 4.47 -0.22
N ARG A 36 -17.60 5.21 -0.49
CA ARG A 36 -17.49 6.22 -1.56
C ARG A 36 -16.44 5.78 -2.56
N GLU A 37 -16.77 5.81 -3.83
CA GLU A 37 -15.81 5.50 -4.90
C GLU A 37 -14.77 6.62 -5.07
N VAL A 38 -13.55 6.20 -5.39
CA VAL A 38 -12.44 7.08 -5.74
C VAL A 38 -11.97 6.67 -7.13
N ASP A 39 -11.95 7.62 -8.06
CA ASP A 39 -11.39 7.49 -9.40
C ASP A 39 -10.83 8.86 -9.80
N GLU A 40 -9.56 9.07 -9.44
CA GLU A 40 -8.88 10.35 -9.54
C GLU A 40 -7.63 10.21 -10.41
N ARG A 41 -7.33 11.23 -11.21
CA ARG A 41 -6.06 11.33 -11.93
C ARG A 41 -5.13 12.28 -11.18
N ILE A 42 -3.94 11.81 -10.85
CA ILE A 42 -2.94 12.54 -10.08
C ILE A 42 -1.88 13.04 -11.04
N VAL A 43 -1.87 14.35 -11.31
CA VAL A 43 -0.91 14.99 -12.23
C VAL A 43 -0.23 16.15 -11.51
N GLY A 44 1.11 16.18 -11.53
CA GLY A 44 1.87 17.26 -10.92
C GLY A 44 3.26 16.81 -10.48
N GLN A 45 3.63 17.11 -9.24
CA GLN A 45 4.87 16.69 -8.61
C GLN A 45 4.58 15.88 -7.35
N VAL A 46 5.41 14.88 -7.05
CA VAL A 46 5.32 14.08 -5.84
C VAL A 46 6.62 14.17 -5.05
N GLU A 47 6.50 14.42 -3.75
CA GLU A 47 7.61 14.28 -2.82
C GLU A 47 7.80 12.80 -2.48
N ARG A 48 8.95 12.25 -2.86
CA ARG A 48 9.36 10.88 -2.52
C ARG A 48 10.58 10.91 -1.59
N VAL A 49 10.56 10.05 -0.57
CA VAL A 49 11.73 9.79 0.27
C VAL A 49 12.68 8.89 -0.52
N MET A 50 13.82 9.44 -0.94
CA MET A 50 14.78 8.69 -1.77
C MET A 50 15.77 7.90 -0.92
N ARG A 51 16.22 8.49 0.18
CA ARG A 51 17.14 7.86 1.14
C ARG A 51 16.92 8.38 2.55
N ALA A 52 16.80 7.44 3.49
CA ALA A 52 17.06 7.72 4.89
C ALA A 52 18.58 7.73 5.09
N ASN A 53 19.17 8.91 5.21
CA ASN A 53 20.58 9.04 5.53
C ASN A 53 20.75 9.02 7.05
N VAL A 54 21.39 7.97 7.57
CA VAL A 54 21.87 7.95 8.95
C VAL A 54 23.23 8.63 8.98
N GLY A 55 23.22 9.96 9.15
CA GLY A 55 24.45 10.72 9.37
C GLY A 55 24.92 10.59 10.81
N VAL A 56 26.13 10.07 11.01
CA VAL A 56 26.82 10.16 12.31
C VAL A 56 27.50 11.52 12.37
N MET A 57 26.98 12.43 13.21
CA MET A 57 27.67 13.68 13.51
C MET A 57 28.77 13.46 14.56
N GLU A 58 29.77 14.34 14.55
CA GLU A 58 30.96 14.33 15.42
C GLU A 58 30.66 14.42 16.93
N ASN A 59 29.40 14.67 17.31
CA ASN A 59 28.92 14.79 18.69
C ASN A 59 28.04 13.60 19.16
N ASP A 60 28.13 12.43 18.53
CA ASP A 60 27.34 11.21 18.86
C ASP A 60 25.80 11.35 18.80
N ALA A 61 25.27 12.50 18.40
CA ALA A 61 23.85 12.67 18.11
C ALA A 61 23.58 12.24 16.66
N ALA A 62 23.06 11.02 16.48
CA ALA A 62 22.50 10.60 15.20
C ALA A 62 21.32 11.49 14.85
N ARG A 63 21.37 12.16 13.70
CA ARG A 63 20.21 12.85 13.13
C ARG A 63 19.80 12.08 11.89
N ALA A 64 18.61 11.49 11.93
CA ALA A 64 17.99 10.92 10.74
C ALA A 64 17.59 12.08 9.81
N GLY A 65 18.30 12.21 8.69
CA GLY A 65 17.92 13.10 7.59
C GLY A 65 17.17 12.29 6.53
N MET A 66 16.03 12.80 6.06
CA MET A 66 15.36 12.27 4.88
C MET A 66 15.65 13.18 3.70
N ASP A 67 16.28 12.64 2.66
CA ASP A 67 16.41 13.36 1.40
C ASP A 67 15.08 13.22 0.64
N LEU A 68 14.39 14.35 0.49
CA LEU A 68 13.16 14.46 -0.27
C LEU A 68 13.47 14.98 -1.68
N GLU A 69 12.97 14.28 -2.70
CA GLU A 69 13.04 14.74 -4.09
C GLU A 69 11.63 14.92 -4.66
N LEU A 70 11.47 15.98 -5.46
CA LEU A 70 10.26 16.24 -6.22
C LEU A 70 10.37 15.57 -7.59
N GLU A 71 9.52 14.59 -7.85
CA GLU A 71 9.44 13.92 -9.15
C GLU A 71 8.14 14.26 -9.88
N PRO A 72 8.14 14.41 -11.22
CA PRO A 72 6.90 14.54 -11.96
C PRO A 72 6.06 13.26 -11.85
N ILE A 73 4.75 13.42 -11.67
CA ILE A 73 3.79 12.31 -11.57
C ILE A 73 2.62 12.48 -12.54
N ASP A 74 2.22 11.37 -13.16
CA ASP A 74 0.97 11.19 -13.92
C ASP A 74 0.43 9.79 -13.64
N ASP A 75 -0.29 9.67 -12.53
CA ASP A 75 -0.84 8.42 -12.01
C ASP A 75 -2.38 8.47 -11.95
N SER A 76 -2.99 7.32 -11.65
CA SER A 76 -4.42 7.17 -11.41
C SER A 76 -4.64 6.49 -10.07
N LEU A 77 -5.47 7.09 -9.23
CA LEU A 77 -5.89 6.55 -7.95
C LEU A 77 -7.31 5.99 -8.06
N GLN A 78 -7.48 4.70 -7.82
CA GLN A 78 -8.77 4.02 -7.93
C GLN A 78 -9.07 3.18 -6.70
N GLY A 79 -10.30 3.24 -6.19
CA GLY A 79 -10.71 2.38 -5.08
C GLY A 79 -11.93 2.85 -4.32
N LEU A 80 -11.93 2.58 -3.02
CA LEU A 80 -13.02 2.93 -2.10
C LEU A 80 -12.49 3.66 -0.87
N LEU A 81 -13.22 4.68 -0.44
CA LEU A 81 -13.15 5.23 0.89
C LEU A 81 -14.29 4.63 1.71
N ILE A 82 -13.94 3.81 2.70
CA ILE A 82 -14.91 3.03 3.50
C ILE A 82 -14.99 3.64 4.89
N THR A 83 -16.20 3.87 5.41
CA THR A 83 -16.42 4.37 6.76
C THR A 83 -17.18 3.31 7.57
N PRO A 84 -16.47 2.46 8.34
CA PRO A 84 -17.08 1.39 9.13
C PRO A 84 -18.09 1.90 10.16
N HIS A 85 -17.78 3.05 10.78
CA HIS A 85 -18.62 3.68 11.78
C HIS A 85 -18.39 5.20 11.77
N LYS A 86 -19.41 5.98 12.15
CA LYS A 86 -19.35 7.46 12.16
C LYS A 86 -18.27 8.07 13.07
N LYS A 87 -17.76 7.28 14.03
CA LYS A 87 -16.66 7.68 14.93
C LYS A 87 -15.31 7.09 14.52
N SER A 88 -15.28 6.20 13.53
CA SER A 88 -14.05 5.60 13.03
C SER A 88 -13.46 6.50 11.96
N GLU A 89 -12.14 6.53 11.87
CA GLU A 89 -11.49 7.02 10.65
C GLU A 89 -11.84 6.11 9.46
N PRO A 90 -11.86 6.66 8.23
CA PRO A 90 -12.12 5.85 7.06
C PRO A 90 -10.96 4.91 6.74
N ILE A 91 -11.26 3.80 6.09
CA ILE A 91 -10.30 2.90 5.47
C ILE A 91 -10.10 3.37 4.03
N TRP A 92 -8.85 3.59 3.67
CA TRP A 92 -8.42 3.96 2.32
C TRP A 92 -8.09 2.69 1.55
N LEU A 93 -9.08 2.12 0.88
CA LEU A 93 -8.89 0.97 -0.01
C LEU A 93 -8.63 1.47 -1.43
N THR A 94 -7.54 2.23 -1.61
CA THR A 94 -7.21 2.92 -2.86
C THR A 94 -5.88 2.46 -3.43
N PHE A 95 -5.83 2.30 -4.75
CA PHE A 95 -4.71 1.72 -5.47
C PHE A 95 -4.23 2.65 -6.58
N ASN A 96 -2.91 2.77 -6.74
CA ASN A 96 -2.31 3.46 -7.87
C ASN A 96 -2.40 2.63 -9.17
N ARG A 97 -1.85 3.16 -10.28
CA ARG A 97 -1.80 2.43 -11.56
C ARG A 97 -0.97 1.15 -11.50
N ALA A 98 0.02 1.09 -10.61
CA ALA A 98 0.84 -0.10 -10.38
C ALA A 98 0.14 -1.18 -9.53
N GLY A 99 -1.03 -0.87 -8.96
CA GLY A 99 -1.79 -1.78 -8.09
C GLY A 99 -1.28 -1.83 -6.66
N GLU A 100 -0.48 -0.87 -6.24
CA GLU A 100 -0.04 -0.70 -4.85
C GLU A 100 -1.07 0.10 -4.08
N PHE A 101 -1.22 -0.16 -2.77
CA PHE A 101 -1.91 0.78 -1.91
C PHE A 101 -1.26 2.17 -2.01
N ALA A 102 -2.08 3.18 -2.16
CA ALA A 102 -1.62 4.55 -2.26
C ALA A 102 -2.67 5.53 -1.75
N TYR A 103 -2.19 6.61 -1.17
CA TYR A 103 -2.93 7.84 -0.94
C TYR A 103 -2.02 9.01 -1.32
N TYR A 104 -2.55 9.97 -2.08
CA TYR A 104 -1.84 11.17 -2.47
C TYR A 104 -2.39 12.34 -1.67
N MET A 105 -1.64 12.78 -0.66
CA MET A 105 -2.01 13.94 0.14
C MET A 105 -1.58 15.21 -0.59
N PRO A 106 -2.50 16.13 -0.96
CA PRO A 106 -2.11 17.41 -1.53
C PRO A 106 -1.33 18.22 -0.50
N LEU A 107 -0.16 18.72 -0.90
CA LEU A 107 0.67 19.61 -0.08
C LEU A 107 0.36 21.08 -0.37
N ASP A 108 -0.04 21.39 -1.60
CA ASP A 108 -0.41 22.74 -2.05
C ASP A 108 -1.41 22.73 -3.22
N ASP A 109 -1.88 23.91 -3.61
CA ASP A 109 -2.80 24.11 -4.73
C ASP A 109 -2.10 24.02 -6.12
N ARG A 110 -0.79 23.74 -6.16
CA ARG A 110 0.02 23.72 -7.39
C ARG A 110 0.19 22.32 -7.96
N GLY A 111 -0.44 21.32 -7.33
CA GLY A 111 -0.32 19.92 -7.73
C GLY A 111 0.93 19.27 -7.17
N THR A 112 1.41 19.70 -6.00
CA THR A 112 2.42 18.97 -5.24
C THR A 112 1.73 18.00 -4.29
N PHE A 113 2.17 16.74 -4.29
CA PHE A 113 1.58 15.66 -3.49
C PHE A 113 2.63 14.96 -2.63
N TRP A 114 2.20 14.41 -1.50
CA TRP A 114 2.94 13.39 -0.78
C TRP A 114 2.30 12.02 -1.03
N GLU A 115 3.07 11.08 -1.58
CA GLU A 115 2.63 9.69 -1.76
C GLU A 115 2.84 8.87 -0.50
N ILE A 116 1.75 8.29 0.01
CA ILE A 116 1.73 7.43 1.18
C ILE A 116 1.29 6.03 0.72
N LYS A 117 2.19 5.04 0.82
CA LYS A 117 1.90 3.63 0.48
C LYS A 117 1.54 2.77 1.69
N ALA A 118 1.89 3.25 2.87
CA ALA A 118 1.55 2.66 4.14
C ALA A 118 0.33 3.39 4.72
N LEU A 119 -0.84 2.82 4.49
CA LEU A 119 -2.09 3.40 4.92
C LEU A 119 -2.41 2.95 6.34
N PHE A 120 -3.27 3.67 7.02
CA PHE A 120 -3.72 3.30 8.35
C PHE A 120 -5.17 3.73 8.58
N THR A 121 -5.76 3.21 9.65
CA THR A 121 -7.06 3.63 10.16
C THR A 121 -7.09 3.49 11.68
N ARG A 122 -7.93 4.31 12.32
CA ARG A 122 -8.15 4.36 13.77
C ARG A 122 -9.61 4.03 14.09
N PRO A 123 -9.95 2.74 14.27
CA PRO A 123 -11.33 2.32 14.55
C PRO A 123 -11.69 2.40 16.04
N GLN A 124 -10.73 2.59 16.94
CA GLN A 124 -10.93 2.49 18.39
C GLN A 124 -12.01 3.44 18.94
N SER A 125 -12.16 4.64 18.37
CA SER A 125 -13.20 5.59 18.79
C SER A 125 -14.64 5.09 18.49
N ALA A 126 -14.78 4.01 17.73
CA ALA A 126 -16.02 3.31 17.44
C ALA A 126 -16.24 2.02 18.26
N GLY A 127 -15.31 1.67 19.14
CA GLY A 127 -15.39 0.50 20.02
C GLY A 127 -14.80 -0.79 19.44
N ILE A 128 -14.66 -1.80 20.31
CA ILE A 128 -14.01 -3.09 20.04
C ILE A 128 -14.61 -3.78 18.80
N ASP A 129 -15.94 -3.83 18.69
CA ASP A 129 -16.61 -4.52 17.58
C ASP A 129 -16.25 -3.91 16.22
N THR A 130 -16.06 -2.59 16.16
CA THR A 130 -15.64 -1.93 14.91
C THR A 130 -14.21 -2.30 14.57
N HIS A 131 -13.29 -2.31 15.54
CA HIS A 131 -11.90 -2.73 15.33
C HIS A 131 -11.82 -4.17 14.79
N ILE A 132 -12.55 -5.09 15.43
CA ILE A 132 -12.64 -6.49 15.00
C ILE A 132 -13.12 -6.58 13.56
N ALA A 133 -14.22 -5.89 13.23
CA ALA A 133 -14.79 -5.93 11.89
C ALA A 133 -13.83 -5.35 10.83
N VAL A 134 -13.05 -4.31 11.16
CA VAL A 134 -12.01 -3.80 10.27
C VAL A 134 -10.90 -4.84 10.05
N CYS A 135 -10.45 -5.51 11.12
CA CYS A 135 -9.47 -6.59 10.99
C CYS A 135 -9.99 -7.74 10.11
N ASP A 136 -11.24 -8.17 10.31
CA ASP A 136 -11.86 -9.23 9.52
C ASP A 136 -12.00 -8.85 8.04
N PHE A 137 -12.35 -7.59 7.76
CA PHE A 137 -12.37 -7.06 6.40
C PHE A 137 -10.98 -7.12 5.75
N LEU A 138 -9.93 -6.69 6.45
CA LEU A 138 -8.56 -6.74 5.93
C LEU A 138 -8.06 -8.18 5.74
N ARG A 139 -8.44 -9.13 6.62
CA ARG A 139 -8.15 -10.57 6.44
C ARG A 139 -8.82 -11.11 5.19
N PHE A 140 -10.10 -10.78 4.98
CA PHE A 140 -10.83 -11.15 3.76
C PHE A 140 -10.11 -10.66 2.49
N ILE A 141 -9.65 -9.41 2.46
CA ILE A 141 -8.88 -8.87 1.33
C ILE A 141 -7.56 -9.62 1.15
N ARG A 142 -6.83 -9.89 2.24
CA ARG A 142 -5.56 -10.62 2.22
C ARG A 142 -5.74 -12.01 1.62
N ASP A 143 -6.72 -12.75 2.13
CA ASP A 143 -6.86 -14.18 1.85
C ASP A 143 -7.39 -14.42 0.41
N GLU A 144 -8.28 -13.56 -0.10
CA GLU A 144 -8.96 -13.79 -1.39
C GLU A 144 -8.32 -13.04 -2.59
N TYR A 145 -7.74 -11.87 -2.35
CA TYR A 145 -7.34 -10.95 -3.43
C TYR A 145 -5.87 -10.55 -3.40
N MET A 146 -5.28 -10.45 -2.21
CA MET A 146 -3.93 -9.91 -2.05
C MET A 146 -3.15 -10.64 -0.95
N PRO A 147 -2.64 -11.85 -1.22
CA PRO A 147 -1.90 -12.64 -0.23
C PRO A 147 -0.67 -11.91 0.35
N GLY A 148 -0.10 -10.96 -0.41
CA GLY A 148 0.99 -10.08 0.03
C GLY A 148 0.55 -8.85 0.84
N LEU A 149 -0.70 -8.76 1.28
CA LEU A 149 -1.18 -7.69 2.17
C LEU A 149 -0.54 -7.84 3.54
N ASN A 150 0.27 -6.86 3.92
CA ASN A 150 0.87 -6.76 5.24
C ASN A 150 0.02 -5.85 6.12
N VAL A 151 -0.39 -6.34 7.28
CA VAL A 151 -1.20 -5.60 8.26
C VAL A 151 -0.49 -5.64 9.59
N TYR A 152 -0.28 -4.47 10.17
CA TYR A 152 0.23 -4.30 11.52
C TYR A 152 -0.85 -3.64 12.37
N ASP A 153 -1.37 -4.40 13.33
CA ASP A 153 -2.36 -3.94 14.30
C ASP A 153 -1.67 -3.78 15.65
N GLU A 154 -1.66 -2.57 16.20
CA GLU A 154 -1.00 -2.28 17.47
C GLU A 154 -1.62 -3.04 18.65
N ALA A 155 -2.90 -3.39 18.57
CA ALA A 155 -3.55 -4.25 19.58
C ALA A 155 -3.26 -5.74 19.38
N ASN A 156 -2.56 -6.11 18.30
CA ASN A 156 -2.22 -7.47 17.91
C ASN A 156 -3.46 -8.37 17.70
N TYR A 157 -4.66 -7.81 17.52
CA TYR A 157 -5.87 -8.58 17.28
C TYR A 157 -5.86 -9.21 15.89
N PHE A 158 -5.35 -8.50 14.88
CA PHE A 158 -5.30 -9.00 13.50
C PHE A 158 -4.56 -10.35 13.35
N GLU A 159 -3.49 -10.57 14.11
CA GLU A 159 -2.76 -11.85 14.10
C GLU A 159 -3.29 -12.84 15.15
N SER A 160 -3.63 -12.38 16.37
CA SER A 160 -4.01 -13.28 17.46
C SER A 160 -5.47 -13.74 17.45
N GLY A 161 -6.39 -12.90 16.96
CA GLY A 161 -7.82 -13.07 17.14
C GLY A 161 -8.32 -12.95 18.59
N ASP A 162 -7.48 -12.51 19.54
CA ASP A 162 -7.83 -12.46 20.97
C ASP A 162 -8.60 -11.17 21.32
N ALA A 163 -9.92 -11.27 21.32
CA ALA A 163 -10.80 -10.17 21.68
C ALA A 163 -10.65 -9.72 23.15
N ASN A 164 -10.22 -10.60 24.06
CA ASN A 164 -10.01 -10.21 25.47
C ASN A 164 -8.78 -9.32 25.60
N ASN A 165 -7.71 -9.64 24.87
CA ASN A 165 -6.52 -8.79 24.81
C ASN A 165 -6.85 -7.43 24.22
N LEU A 166 -7.59 -7.40 23.10
CA LEU A 166 -8.04 -6.17 22.46
C LEU A 166 -8.84 -5.28 23.42
N GLY A 167 -9.81 -5.85 24.15
CA GLY A 167 -10.60 -5.10 25.13
C GLY A 167 -9.74 -4.45 26.21
N ARG A 168 -8.76 -5.17 26.76
CA ARG A 168 -7.83 -4.63 27.76
C ARG A 168 -6.98 -3.49 27.21
N THR A 169 -6.47 -3.63 25.99
CA THR A 169 -5.66 -2.59 25.34
C THR A 169 -6.47 -1.32 25.11
N LEU A 170 -7.71 -1.45 24.64
CA LEU A 170 -8.58 -0.31 24.37
C LEU A 170 -9.09 0.37 25.65
N ASP A 171 -9.46 -0.40 26.67
CA ASP A 171 -9.87 0.15 27.97
C ASP A 171 -8.74 0.96 28.63
N PHE A 172 -7.49 0.48 28.51
CA PHE A 172 -6.32 1.21 29.05
C PHE A 172 -6.16 2.58 28.38
N SER A 173 -6.40 2.66 27.07
CA SER A 173 -6.31 3.91 26.31
C SER A 173 -7.40 4.92 26.67
N ASP A 174 -8.62 4.47 26.98
CA ASP A 174 -9.73 5.34 27.40
C ASP A 174 -9.56 5.89 28.83
N THR A 175 -8.83 5.18 29.71
CA THR A 175 -8.65 5.60 31.11
C THR A 175 -7.68 6.78 31.34
N GLY A 176 -7.17 7.42 30.29
CA GLY A 176 -6.66 8.79 30.37
C GLY A 176 -5.64 9.04 31.48
N VAL A 177 -4.50 8.35 31.42
CA VAL A 177 -3.27 8.96 31.95
C VAL A 177 -2.81 9.91 30.86
N GLU A 178 -2.99 11.22 31.07
CA GLU A 178 -2.29 12.27 30.30
C GLU A 178 -0.79 12.07 30.50
N SER A 179 -0.20 11.13 29.77
CA SER A 179 1.24 10.91 29.76
C SER A 179 1.82 11.72 28.61
N ASP A 180 2.64 12.70 28.98
CA ASP A 180 3.44 13.52 28.07
C ASP A 180 4.05 12.66 26.94
N GLU A 181 3.81 13.11 25.71
CA GLU A 181 4.17 12.51 24.44
C GLU A 181 5.63 12.04 24.42
N ASN A 182 5.85 10.75 24.13
CA ASN A 182 7.17 10.23 23.84
C ASN A 182 7.16 9.59 22.45
N ASP A 183 7.73 10.32 21.48
CA ASP A 183 7.80 10.12 20.03
C ASP A 183 8.48 8.82 19.54
N SER A 184 8.85 7.89 20.43
CA SER A 184 9.76 6.79 20.09
C SER A 184 9.09 5.59 19.38
N GLN A 185 7.78 5.41 19.50
CA GLN A 185 7.09 4.28 18.84
C GLN A 185 6.78 4.55 17.36
N THR A 186 6.54 5.81 16.99
CA THR A 186 6.32 6.23 15.59
C THR A 186 7.56 6.01 14.73
N GLU A 187 8.75 6.12 15.32
CA GLU A 187 10.04 5.89 14.63
C GLU A 187 10.27 4.40 14.29
N PHE A 188 9.76 3.49 15.13
CA PHE A 188 9.87 2.05 14.92
C PHE A 188 8.98 1.58 13.76
N VAL A 189 7.74 2.08 13.67
CA VAL A 189 6.83 1.79 12.55
C VAL A 189 7.38 2.32 11.22
N ARG A 190 7.97 3.52 11.22
CA ARG A 190 8.70 4.05 10.05
C ARG A 190 9.85 3.12 9.64
N THR A 191 10.66 2.67 10.59
CA THR A 191 11.82 1.80 10.33
C THR A 191 11.40 0.43 9.74
N LEU A 192 10.32 -0.15 10.25
CA LEU A 192 9.78 -1.42 9.74
C LEU A 192 9.21 -1.29 8.32
N MET A 193 8.55 -0.18 8.01
CA MET A 193 7.98 0.07 6.69
C MET A 193 9.03 0.44 5.64
N ASP A 194 10.13 1.08 6.03
CA ASP A 194 11.26 1.33 5.13
C ASP A 194 12.03 0.05 4.79
N SER A 195 12.13 -0.90 5.74
CA SER A 195 12.85 -2.17 5.49
C SER A 195 12.20 -3.07 4.43
N THR A 196 10.87 -2.99 4.23
CA THR A 196 10.15 -3.78 3.22
C THR A 196 10.32 -3.26 1.78
N GLN A 197 10.93 -2.09 1.59
CA GLN A 197 11.29 -1.57 0.26
C GLN A 197 12.72 -1.96 -0.19
N SER A 198 13.49 -2.65 0.65
CA SER A 198 14.93 -2.90 0.43
C SER A 198 15.30 -4.27 -0.17
N GLU A 199 14.34 -5.06 -0.67
CA GLU A 199 14.69 -6.23 -1.51
C GLU A 199 15.11 -5.79 -2.92
N GLN A 200 16.37 -5.33 -3.02
CA GLN A 200 17.08 -5.29 -4.29
C GLN A 200 17.30 -6.71 -4.79
N VAL A 201 16.63 -7.03 -5.89
CA VAL A 201 16.97 -8.10 -6.80
C VAL A 201 18.44 -7.97 -7.18
N THR A 202 19.30 -8.84 -6.63
CA THR A 202 20.61 -9.14 -7.21
C THR A 202 20.38 -9.84 -8.55
N GLN A 203 20.29 -9.05 -9.62
CA GLN A 203 20.41 -9.57 -10.98
C GLN A 203 21.86 -9.98 -11.22
N ASP A 204 22.18 -11.23 -10.93
CA ASP A 204 23.32 -11.90 -11.56
C ASP A 204 23.00 -12.06 -13.05
N ALA A 205 23.59 -11.17 -13.85
CA ALA A 205 23.42 -11.17 -15.29
C ALA A 205 23.97 -12.47 -15.90
N PRO A 206 23.17 -13.29 -16.61
CA PRO A 206 23.72 -14.42 -17.34
C PRO A 206 24.57 -13.90 -18.50
N ARG A 207 25.86 -14.27 -18.49
CA ARG A 207 26.80 -14.04 -19.60
C ARG A 207 26.19 -14.57 -20.90
N ARG A 208 25.74 -13.65 -21.77
CA ARG A 208 25.33 -13.92 -23.15
C ARG A 208 26.48 -14.62 -23.90
N LYS A 209 26.33 -15.91 -24.19
CA LYS A 209 27.13 -16.59 -25.22
C LYS A 209 26.74 -15.99 -26.58
N LYS A 210 27.74 -15.50 -27.32
CA LYS A 210 27.58 -15.02 -28.70
C LYS A 210 27.05 -16.17 -29.57
N ILE A 211 25.80 -16.06 -30.01
CA ILE A 211 25.23 -16.94 -31.04
C ILE A 211 25.70 -16.42 -32.40
N PRO A 212 26.33 -17.24 -33.25
CA PRO A 212 26.72 -16.82 -34.59
C PRO A 212 25.48 -16.58 -35.45
N HIS A 213 25.42 -15.40 -36.05
CA HIS A 213 24.35 -14.96 -36.92
C HIS A 213 24.43 -15.75 -38.24
N GLN A 214 23.59 -16.76 -38.43
CA GLN A 214 23.39 -17.39 -39.74
C GLN A 214 22.41 -16.54 -40.54
N THR A 215 22.91 -15.92 -41.60
CA THR A 215 22.13 -15.19 -42.60
C THR A 215 21.20 -16.17 -43.34
N PRO A 216 19.88 -15.93 -43.42
CA PRO A 216 18.98 -16.80 -44.16
C PRO A 216 19.22 -16.66 -45.67
N LYS A 217 19.45 -17.80 -46.34
CA LYS A 217 19.51 -17.89 -47.81
C LYS A 217 18.13 -17.52 -48.40
N PRO A 218 18.09 -16.74 -49.50
CA PRO A 218 16.83 -16.39 -50.15
C PRO A 218 16.15 -17.64 -50.75
N LYS A 219 14.87 -17.84 -50.39
CA LYS A 219 14.01 -18.87 -50.98
C LYS A 219 13.72 -18.50 -52.44
N ARG A 220 14.15 -19.37 -53.36
CA ARG A 220 13.76 -19.33 -54.78
C ARG A 220 12.25 -19.53 -54.88
N SER A 221 11.58 -18.59 -55.53
CA SER A 221 10.18 -18.65 -55.91
C SER A 221 9.93 -19.71 -57.00
N PRO A 222 8.79 -20.43 -56.98
CA PRO A 222 8.45 -21.41 -57.99
C PRO A 222 7.94 -20.73 -59.27
N LYS A 223 8.42 -21.22 -60.41
CA LYS A 223 7.98 -20.83 -61.75
C LYS A 223 6.51 -21.18 -61.95
N ALA A 224 5.72 -20.18 -62.36
CA ALA A 224 4.38 -20.37 -62.89
C ALA A 224 4.42 -21.26 -64.14
N SER A 225 3.75 -22.40 -64.09
CA SER A 225 3.49 -23.23 -65.27
C SER A 225 2.19 -22.76 -65.93
N ALA A 226 2.33 -22.23 -67.15
CA ALA A 226 1.24 -21.87 -68.01
C ALA A 226 0.54 -23.15 -68.52
N ARG A 227 -0.79 -23.22 -68.37
CA ARG A 227 -1.62 -24.17 -69.11
C ARG A 227 -2.42 -23.38 -70.12
N LYS A 228 -2.04 -23.51 -71.39
CA LYS A 228 -2.87 -23.16 -72.55
C LYS A 228 -3.83 -24.32 -72.84
N ASN A 229 -5.00 -23.93 -73.37
CA ASN A 229 -6.08 -24.70 -74.00
C ASN A 229 -5.77 -26.13 -74.42
#